data_AF-A0A3T0DTQ7-F1
#
_entry.id   AF-A0A3T0DTQ7-F1
#
_cell.length_a   1.000
_cell.length_b   1.000
_cell.length_c   1.000
_cell.angle_alpha   90.00
_cell.angle_beta   90.00
_cell.angle_gamma   90.00
#
_symmetry.space_group_name_H-M   'P 1'
#
loop_
_entity.id
_entity.type
_entity.pdbx_description
1 polymer ?
#
loop_
_entity_poly.entity_id
_entity_poly.type
_entity_poly.pdbx_seq_one_letter_code
_entity_poly.pdbx_strand_id
1 'polypeptide(L)'
;MVHVHINHGESDKLSMVSNQAKSYDRVFVAGDAAIERHRKALLDFDERALIKVGRPQLDIERISELEPSAVKTVMYAPTWEGENDANNYTSVDLYGSQIVEAALALENTRLIYKPHPE
;
A
#
# COMPACT_ATOMS: atom_id res chain seq x y z
N MET A 1 -24.41 13.29 13.16
CA MET A 1 -23.12 13.37 12.47
C MET A 1 -22.70 11.95 12.14
N VAL A 2 -22.13 11.68 10.97
CA VAL A 2 -21.67 10.33 10.57
C VAL A 2 -20.15 10.35 10.47
N HIS A 3 -19.49 9.40 11.11
CA HIS A 3 -18.04 9.22 11.09
C HIS A 3 -17.68 8.09 10.13
N VAL A 4 -16.95 8.42 9.06
CA VAL A 4 -16.51 7.46 8.04
C VAL A 4 -14.99 7.36 8.07
N HIS A 5 -14.48 6.14 8.25
CA HIS A 5 -13.06 5.85 8.09
C HIS A 5 -12.77 5.43 6.66
N ILE A 6 -11.71 5.96 6.06
CA ILE A 6 -11.16 5.50 4.79
C ILE A 6 -9.66 5.24 4.98
N ASN A 7 -9.23 4.02 4.70
CA ASN A 7 -7.81 3.68 4.74
C ASN A 7 -7.06 4.22 3.50
N HIS A 8 -5.74 4.10 3.47
CA HIS A 8 -4.88 4.54 2.38
C HIS A 8 -4.81 3.56 1.18
N GLY A 9 -5.75 2.63 1.06
CA GLY A 9 -5.79 1.59 0.03
C GLY A 9 -5.75 0.17 0.59
N GLU A 10 -5.32 -0.79 -0.22
CA GLU A 10 -5.19 -2.20 0.17
C GLU A 10 -3.75 -2.46 0.63
N SER A 11 -3.57 -3.10 1.79
CA SER A 11 -2.24 -3.43 2.33
C SER A 11 -2.33 -4.60 3.28
N ASP A 12 -1.31 -5.46 3.28
CA ASP A 12 -1.24 -6.61 4.20
C ASP A 12 -0.65 -6.27 5.57
N LYS A 13 -0.29 -4.99 5.81
CA LYS A 13 0.19 -4.56 7.12
C LYS A 13 -0.93 -4.69 8.16
N LEU A 14 -0.58 -5.18 9.35
CA LEU A 14 -1.52 -5.35 10.45
C LEU A 14 -2.18 -4.02 10.87
N SER A 15 -1.52 -2.90 10.61
CA SER A 15 -2.07 -1.54 10.80
C SER A 15 -3.39 -1.29 10.05
N MET A 16 -3.71 -2.10 9.03
CA MET A 16 -4.95 -2.02 8.27
C MET A 16 -6.18 -2.53 9.02
N VAL A 17 -5.99 -3.24 10.13
CA VAL A 17 -7.05 -3.84 10.94
C VAL A 17 -6.82 -3.51 12.42
N SER A 18 -7.50 -2.47 12.87
CA SER A 18 -7.43 -1.97 14.25
C SER A 18 -8.80 -1.96 14.90
N ASN A 19 -8.86 -2.17 16.22
CA ASN A 19 -10.10 -2.01 16.98
C ASN A 19 -10.68 -0.58 16.88
N GLN A 20 -9.88 0.41 16.47
CA GLN A 20 -10.37 1.76 16.15
C GLN A 20 -11.43 1.74 15.02
N ALA A 21 -11.42 0.75 14.13
CA ALA A 21 -12.47 0.60 13.12
C ALA A 21 -13.89 0.49 13.72
N LYS A 22 -14.01 0.02 14.97
CA LYS A 22 -15.28 -0.12 15.69
C LYS A 22 -15.88 1.22 16.13
N SER A 23 -15.11 2.31 16.14
CA SER A 23 -15.63 3.64 16.54
C SER A 23 -16.29 4.40 15.41
N TYR A 24 -16.26 3.89 14.18
CA TYR A 24 -16.81 4.57 13.00
C TYR A 24 -18.18 3.99 12.62
N ASP A 25 -19.07 4.85 12.13
CA ASP A 25 -20.35 4.42 11.58
C ASP A 25 -20.15 3.59 10.31
N ARG A 26 -19.14 3.93 9.50
CA ARG A 26 -18.78 3.22 8.26
C ARG A 26 -17.27 3.17 8.09
N VAL A 27 -16.79 2.08 7.52
CA VAL A 27 -15.39 1.85 7.16
C VAL A 27 -15.33 1.49 5.68
N PHE A 28 -14.72 2.36 4.90
CA PHE A 28 -14.57 2.19 3.47
C PHE A 28 -13.39 1.27 3.17
N VAL A 29 -13.66 0.21 2.39
CA VAL A 29 -12.70 -0.84 2.07
C VAL A 29 -12.56 -1.04 0.57
N ALA A 30 -11.38 -1.50 0.14
CA ALA A 30 -11.08 -1.68 -1.27
C ALA A 30 -11.77 -2.89 -1.90
N GLY A 31 -12.04 -3.94 -1.12
CA GLY A 31 -12.68 -5.15 -1.64
C GLY A 31 -12.78 -6.27 -0.61
N ASP A 32 -13.05 -7.48 -1.09
CA ASP A 32 -13.34 -8.64 -0.24
C ASP A 32 -12.14 -9.09 0.61
N ALA A 33 -10.91 -8.90 0.13
CA ALA A 33 -9.71 -9.19 0.91
C ALA A 33 -9.63 -8.36 2.21
N ALA A 34 -9.98 -7.07 2.13
CA ALA A 34 -10.04 -6.21 3.30
C ALA A 34 -11.16 -6.65 4.27
N ILE A 35 -12.32 -7.05 3.76
CA ILE A 35 -13.42 -7.58 4.60
C ILE A 35 -12.94 -8.82 5.36
N GLU A 36 -12.29 -9.75 4.65
CA GLU A 36 -11.80 -10.98 5.26
C GLU A 36 -10.72 -10.72 6.32
N ARG A 37 -9.83 -9.75 6.10
CA ARG A 37 -8.86 -9.34 7.14
C ARG A 37 -9.56 -8.80 8.38
N HIS A 38 -10.60 -7.97 8.24
CA HIS A 38 -11.35 -7.45 9.39
C HIS A 38 -12.06 -8.58 10.15
N ARG A 39 -12.72 -9.49 9.42
CA ARG A 39 -13.39 -10.66 10.00
C ARG A 39 -12.43 -11.54 10.80
N LYS A 40 -11.22 -11.78 10.28
CA LYS A 40 -10.20 -12.59 10.96
C LYS A 40 -9.60 -11.88 12.18
N ALA A 41 -9.42 -10.57 12.12
CA ALA A 41 -8.66 -9.83 13.12
C ALA A 41 -9.54 -9.23 14.24
N LEU A 42 -10.80 -8.89 13.96
CA LEU A 42 -11.65 -8.12 14.87
C LEU A 42 -12.81 -8.96 15.40
N LEU A 43 -12.68 -9.42 16.64
CA LEU A 43 -13.76 -10.09 17.37
C LEU A 43 -14.94 -9.14 17.57
N ASP A 44 -16.17 -9.63 17.42
CA ASP A 44 -17.43 -8.89 17.61
C ASP A 44 -17.52 -7.58 16.81
N PHE A 45 -16.94 -7.54 15.62
CA PHE A 45 -17.07 -6.40 14.71
C PHE A 45 -18.32 -6.52 13.83
N ASP A 46 -19.12 -5.46 13.77
CA ASP A 46 -20.27 -5.39 12.86
C ASP A 46 -19.80 -5.17 11.43
N GLU A 47 -19.68 -6.26 10.67
CA GLU A 47 -19.23 -6.22 9.28
C GLU A 47 -20.14 -5.38 8.37
N ARG A 48 -21.38 -5.06 8.76
CA ARG A 48 -22.25 -4.16 8.00
C ARG A 48 -21.71 -2.73 7.93
N ALA A 49 -20.79 -2.36 8.82
CA ALA A 49 -20.07 -1.11 8.76
C ALA A 49 -19.06 -1.06 7.60
N LEU A 50 -18.64 -2.21 7.05
CA LEU A 50 -17.70 -2.29 5.94
C LEU A 50 -18.40 -2.00 4.61
N ILE A 51 -18.00 -0.91 3.94
CA ILE A 51 -18.55 -0.51 2.65
C ILE A 51 -17.47 -0.65 1.58
N LYS A 52 -17.70 -1.52 0.60
CA LYS A 52 -16.82 -1.66 -0.56
C LYS A 52 -16.95 -0.46 -1.47
N VAL A 53 -15.88 0.31 -1.59
CA VAL A 53 -15.81 1.49 -2.47
C VAL A 53 -14.68 1.39 -3.51
N GLY A 54 -13.93 0.28 -3.50
CA GLY A 54 -12.82 0.09 -4.43
C GLY A 54 -11.63 0.99 -4.08
N ARG A 55 -10.94 1.48 -5.11
CA ARG A 55 -9.79 2.36 -4.97
C ARG A 55 -10.02 3.67 -5.74
N PRO A 56 -10.87 4.59 -5.23
CA PRO A 56 -11.21 5.84 -5.93
C PRO A 56 -9.97 6.67 -6.31
N GLN A 57 -8.86 6.53 -5.58
CA GLN A 57 -7.59 7.16 -5.90
C GLN A 57 -6.95 6.70 -7.22
N LEU A 58 -7.46 5.63 -7.84
CA LEU A 58 -7.04 5.17 -9.16
C LEU A 58 -7.92 5.73 -10.30
N ASP A 59 -9.10 6.24 -9.97
CA ASP A 59 -10.04 6.79 -10.96
C ASP A 59 -9.70 8.24 -11.35
N ILE A 60 -8.65 8.80 -10.75
CA ILE A 60 -8.16 10.15 -11.01
C ILE A 60 -7.10 10.11 -12.10
N GLU A 61 -7.29 10.88 -13.17
CA GLU A 61 -6.25 11.12 -14.17
C GLU A 61 -5.03 11.76 -13.51
N ARG A 62 -3.88 11.10 -13.64
CA ARG A 62 -2.59 11.63 -13.16
C ARG A 62 -1.74 12.06 -14.34
N ILE A 63 -1.20 13.27 -14.23
CA ILE A 63 -0.13 13.73 -15.12
C ILE A 63 1.15 13.04 -14.67
N SER A 64 1.90 12.47 -15.61
CA SER A 64 3.20 11.88 -15.30
C SER A 64 4.15 12.96 -14.78
N GLU A 65 4.73 12.74 -13.61
CA GLU A 65 5.77 13.61 -13.04
C GLU A 65 7.11 13.46 -13.75
N LEU A 66 7.28 12.36 -14.49
CA LEU A 66 8.51 12.02 -15.19
C LEU A 66 8.32 12.10 -16.69
N GLU A 67 9.36 12.54 -17.36
CA GLU A 67 9.42 12.54 -18.83
C GLU A 67 9.24 11.12 -19.38
N PRO A 68 8.53 10.97 -20.51
CA PRO A 68 8.43 9.70 -21.22
C PRO A 68 9.81 9.14 -21.56
N SER A 69 9.95 7.82 -21.53
CA SER A 69 11.18 7.14 -21.92
C SER A 69 10.90 6.16 -23.04
N ALA A 70 11.80 6.14 -24.03
CA ALA A 70 11.80 5.15 -25.10
C ALA A 70 12.31 3.77 -24.65
N VAL A 71 12.96 3.71 -23.48
CA VAL A 71 13.55 2.49 -22.93
C VAL A 71 12.70 1.89 -21.80
N LYS A 72 12.85 0.59 -21.55
CA LYS A 72 12.10 -0.14 -20.53
C LYS A 72 12.27 0.52 -19.17
N THR A 73 11.19 0.75 -18.44
CA THR A 73 11.24 1.36 -17.12
C THR A 73 10.94 0.33 -16.03
N VAL A 74 11.84 0.20 -15.05
CA VAL A 74 11.65 -0.57 -13.83
C VAL A 74 11.45 0.42 -12.68
N MET A 75 10.39 0.24 -11.88
CA MET A 75 10.19 1.02 -10.66
C MET A 75 10.49 0.16 -9.44
N TYR A 76 11.44 0.60 -8.62
CA TYR A 76 11.70 0.03 -7.31
C TYR A 76 11.13 0.97 -6.25
N ALA A 77 10.05 0.54 -5.60
CA ALA A 77 9.33 1.30 -4.57
C ALA A 77 9.22 0.45 -3.28
N PRO A 78 10.32 0.31 -2.53
CA PRO A 78 10.33 -0.50 -1.32
C PRO A 78 9.43 0.12 -0.24
N THR A 79 8.98 -0.72 0.69
CA THR A 79 8.28 -0.22 1.89
C THR A 79 9.29 0.39 2.87
N TRP A 80 8.80 1.17 3.83
CA TRP A 80 9.64 1.78 4.86
C TRP A 80 10.35 0.74 5.74
N GLU A 81 11.56 1.07 6.17
CA GLU A 81 12.27 0.41 7.26
C GLU A 81 11.49 0.69 8.55
N GLY A 82 10.58 -0.21 8.90
CA GLY A 82 9.59 0.03 9.96
C GLY A 82 10.24 0.33 11.31
N GLU A 83 9.51 1.01 12.20
CA GLU A 83 9.97 1.35 13.57
C GLU A 83 10.37 0.14 14.42
N ASN A 84 9.91 -1.05 14.05
CA ASN A 84 10.24 -2.32 14.68
C ASN A 84 10.13 -3.47 13.69
N ASP A 85 10.68 -4.62 14.07
CA ASP A 85 10.72 -5.84 13.24
C ASP A 85 9.34 -6.30 12.77
N ALA A 86 8.29 -6.11 13.59
CA ALA A 86 6.92 -6.52 13.24
C ALA A 86 6.30 -5.68 12.11
N ASN A 87 6.82 -4.46 11.91
CA ASN A 87 6.36 -3.52 10.88
C ASN A 87 7.41 -3.27 9.79
N ASN A 88 8.56 -3.95 9.85
CA ASN A 88 9.62 -3.82 8.88
C ASN A 88 9.42 -4.80 7.72
N TYR A 89 8.83 -4.30 6.63
CA TYR A 89 8.62 -5.04 5.38
C TYR A 89 9.54 -4.53 4.28
N THR A 90 10.60 -3.78 4.63
CA THR A 90 11.53 -3.21 3.67
C THR A 90 12.34 -4.30 2.98
N SER A 91 12.85 -3.99 1.80
CA SER A 91 13.88 -4.78 1.13
C SER A 91 15.19 -4.04 0.98
N VAL A 92 15.27 -2.79 1.44
CA VAL A 92 16.38 -1.87 1.16
C VAL A 92 17.69 -2.37 1.77
N ASP A 93 17.65 -2.76 3.04
CA ASP A 93 18.81 -3.16 3.84
C ASP A 93 19.42 -4.51 3.40
N LEU A 94 18.58 -5.49 3.10
CA LEU A 94 19.02 -6.86 2.78
C LEU A 94 19.21 -7.10 1.27
N TYR A 95 18.37 -6.48 0.44
CA TYR A 95 18.24 -6.82 -0.98
C TYR A 95 18.31 -5.62 -1.93
N GLY A 96 18.30 -4.39 -1.41
CA GLY A 96 18.12 -3.18 -2.22
C GLY A 96 19.21 -3.04 -3.27
N SER A 97 20.47 -3.20 -2.87
CA SER A 97 21.62 -3.14 -3.79
C SER A 97 21.53 -4.21 -4.87
N GLN A 98 21.29 -5.48 -4.52
CA GLN A 98 21.19 -6.56 -5.50
C GLN A 98 20.04 -6.35 -6.48
N ILE A 99 18.89 -5.82 -6.03
CA ILE A 99 17.73 -5.51 -6.89
C ILE A 99 18.10 -4.41 -7.88
N VAL A 100 18.73 -3.33 -7.40
CA VAL A 100 19.13 -2.19 -8.23
C VAL A 100 20.18 -2.60 -9.26
N GLU A 101 21.21 -3.33 -8.84
CA GLU A 101 22.26 -3.84 -9.72
C GLU A 101 21.69 -4.77 -10.80
N ALA A 102 20.83 -5.71 -10.42
CA ALA A 102 20.18 -6.60 -11.37
C ALA A 102 19.29 -5.86 -12.37
N ALA A 103 18.59 -4.81 -11.94
CA ALA A 103 17.77 -3.99 -12.83
C ALA A 103 18.63 -3.17 -13.81
N LEU A 104 19.76 -2.64 -13.37
CA LEU A 104 20.69 -1.86 -14.20
C LEU A 104 21.54 -2.72 -15.14
N ALA A 105 21.71 -4.01 -14.85
CA ALA A 105 22.37 -4.96 -15.73
C ALA A 105 21.53 -5.30 -17.00
N LEU A 106 20.24 -4.94 -17.02
CA LEU A 106 19.40 -5.12 -18.19
C LEU A 106 19.71 -4.05 -19.25
N GLU A 107 19.93 -4.48 -20.49
CA GLU A 107 20.11 -3.55 -21.61
C GLU A 107 18.87 -2.65 -21.78
N ASN A 108 19.10 -1.40 -22.17
CA ASN A 108 18.04 -0.41 -22.46
C ASN A 108 16.99 -0.34 -21.34
N THR A 109 17.44 -0.17 -20.10
CA THR A 109 16.57 -0.07 -18.92
C THR A 109 16.82 1.22 -18.13
N ARG A 110 15.73 1.92 -17.79
CA ARG A 110 15.67 3.02 -16.84
C ARG A 110 15.15 2.49 -15.52
N LEU A 111 15.89 2.72 -14.43
CA LEU A 111 15.42 2.45 -13.08
C LEU A 111 14.87 3.74 -12.45
N ILE A 112 13.66 3.67 -11.89
CA ILE A 112 13.09 4.70 -11.02
C ILE A 112 13.08 4.15 -9.61
N TYR A 113 13.85 4.77 -8.73
CA TYR A 113 13.79 4.51 -7.30
C TYR A 113 12.82 5.47 -6.63
N LYS A 114 11.80 4.94 -5.95
CA LYS A 114 10.85 5.72 -5.15
C LYS A 114 11.04 5.35 -3.67
N PRO A 115 11.97 6.02 -2.95
CA PRO A 115 12.16 5.79 -1.53
C PRO A 115 10.96 6.27 -0.73
N HIS A 116 10.89 5.84 0.53
CA HIS A 116 10.06 6.53 1.52
C HIS A 116 10.62 7.96 1.75
N PRO A 117 9.77 8.99 1.82
CA PRO A 117 10.19 10.31 2.28
C PRO A 117 10.44 10.21 3.79
N GLU A 118 11.66 10.40 4.26
CA GLU A 118 11.86 10.67 5.70
C GLU A 118 11.10 11.93 6.13
#